data_AF-A0A433DHC7-F1
#
_entry.id   AF-A0A433DHC7-F1
#
_cell.length_a   1.000
_cell.length_b   1.000
_cell.length_c   1.000
_cell.angle_alpha   90.00
_cell.angle_beta   90.00
_cell.angle_gamma   90.00
#
_symmetry.space_group_name_H-M   'P 1'
#
loop_
_entity.id
_entity.type
_entity.pdbx_description
1 polymer ?
#
loop_
_entity_poly.entity_id
_entity_poly.type
_entity_poly.pdbx_seq_one_letter_code
_entity_poly.pdbx_strand_id
1 'polypeptide(L)'
;MFVLALALVLLFAPFALSATPNAAGPRAEGCAFAYNNRFHILGGNKSDVSLFMYTSFPLNVTTQNETVQWSTLSINDLFANMWSTGKTSTTQNSYLRPCVVTPNGTLLVGSNDYYAYDIYHDRWLGRLNMTGAPNPPPLISCPQSITCSQRIVTVDDSLWIFQDVITQSQSPPTNIYILNLTTYSWSTRQAGATILPPNMLRPSLAYVSATQLVNVTNVTTSGVIFLIGGDASQSQQIAATATNTIWMFDIATSLWHLAVSNLTLPLVDCQTFFYPPLNRLYVFPGATNNTSVGMVNTLQLLDLNHSSSSPLEIGISVTNQTKQTGLWPPPIWDQNYVQQGNSIVMYGGWLGGNSTVNSDQFHVYDMAQSQWVSTATTTSFTTPTISFMASTTSSSAGPTGQNNIGPIVGGVIGTVVVCALIVFAAIFVLRKHRRHLRKHGHEQHTSDHYRYTPPHSFGADGTRKPDERQSTIPVTILLSELGDVNHEKPAEIELDGENEKGEETVRE
;
A
#
# COMPACT_ATOMS: atom_id res chain seq x y z
N MET A 1 16.86 57.61 -5.37
CA MET A 1 17.34 56.52 -4.49
C MET A 1 16.23 55.58 -4.01
N PHE A 2 15.07 56.07 -3.56
CA PHE A 2 13.96 55.21 -3.09
C PHE A 2 13.41 54.23 -4.15
N VAL A 3 13.30 54.68 -5.41
CA VAL A 3 12.81 53.84 -6.52
C VAL A 3 13.79 52.70 -6.87
N LEU A 4 15.10 52.94 -6.74
CA LEU A 4 16.12 51.93 -7.01
C LEU A 4 16.17 50.85 -5.91
N ALA A 5 15.87 51.21 -4.66
CA ALA A 5 15.80 50.28 -3.55
C ALA A 5 14.56 49.36 -3.62
N LEU A 6 13.42 49.89 -4.08
CA LEU A 6 12.20 49.09 -4.29
C LEU A 6 12.37 48.08 -5.44
N ALA A 7 13.02 48.48 -6.53
CA ALA A 7 13.34 47.59 -7.64
C ALA A 7 14.33 46.48 -7.23
N LEU A 8 15.32 46.79 -6.38
CA LEU A 8 16.25 45.77 -5.88
C LEU A 8 15.55 44.79 -4.92
N VAL A 9 14.60 45.23 -4.11
CA VAL A 9 13.81 44.34 -3.24
C VAL A 9 12.86 43.43 -4.04
N LEU A 10 12.36 43.88 -5.19
CA LEU A 10 11.58 43.04 -6.11
C LEU A 10 12.46 42.07 -6.92
N LEU A 11 13.72 42.44 -7.21
CA LEU A 11 14.72 41.57 -7.87
C LEU A 11 15.34 40.53 -6.93
N PHE A 12 15.36 40.80 -5.61
CA PHE A 12 15.84 39.89 -4.57
C PHE A 12 14.75 39.33 -3.67
N ALA A 13 13.47 39.59 -3.97
CA ALA A 13 12.42 38.72 -3.48
C ALA A 13 12.74 37.37 -4.14
N PRO A 14 13.27 36.37 -3.40
CA PRO A 14 13.42 35.06 -4.00
C PRO A 14 12.05 34.75 -4.58
N PHE A 15 12.02 34.31 -5.84
CA PHE A 15 10.92 33.51 -6.32
C PHE A 15 10.89 32.30 -5.39
N ALA A 16 10.30 32.48 -4.20
CA ALA A 16 9.60 31.44 -3.50
C ALA A 16 8.49 31.09 -4.48
N LEU A 17 8.89 30.25 -5.45
CA LEU A 17 8.01 29.26 -6.04
C LEU A 17 7.29 28.71 -4.82
N SER A 18 6.10 29.25 -4.61
CA SER A 18 5.22 28.85 -3.55
C SER A 18 4.92 27.43 -3.98
N ALA A 19 5.68 26.49 -3.43
CA ALA A 19 5.41 25.08 -3.59
C ALA A 19 3.92 24.98 -3.30
N THR A 20 3.13 24.68 -4.32
CA THR A 20 1.68 24.65 -4.22
C THR A 20 1.41 23.70 -3.06
N PRO A 21 0.96 24.19 -1.89
CA PRO A 21 1.18 23.48 -0.62
C PRO A 21 0.35 22.19 -0.50
N ASN A 22 -0.37 21.82 -1.56
CA ASN A 22 -1.40 20.79 -1.58
C ASN A 22 -1.22 19.80 -2.74
N ALA A 23 0.02 19.51 -3.18
CA ALA A 23 0.26 18.38 -4.08
C ALA A 23 0.61 17.13 -3.27
N ALA A 24 0.01 15.98 -3.60
CA ALA A 24 0.47 14.71 -3.04
C ALA A 24 1.87 14.34 -3.54
N GLY A 25 2.29 14.86 -4.69
CA GLY A 25 3.63 14.67 -5.24
C GLY A 25 3.98 13.20 -5.54
N PRO A 26 5.21 12.96 -6.04
CA PRO A 26 5.60 11.66 -6.56
C PRO A 26 5.67 10.56 -5.50
N ARG A 27 4.97 9.44 -5.70
CA ARG A 27 4.94 8.33 -4.75
C ARG A 27 4.58 6.99 -5.40
N ALA A 28 5.06 5.90 -4.82
CA ALA A 28 4.76 4.52 -5.18
C ALA A 28 4.52 3.70 -3.89
N GLU A 29 3.95 2.51 -3.98
CA GLU A 29 3.77 1.57 -2.86
C GLU A 29 2.99 2.13 -1.66
N GLY A 30 2.08 3.09 -1.88
CA GLY A 30 1.22 3.62 -0.82
C GLY A 30 0.00 2.73 -0.56
N CYS A 31 -0.67 3.00 0.55
CA CYS A 31 -2.00 2.48 0.81
C CYS A 31 -3.03 3.43 0.19
N ALA A 32 -3.65 3.03 -0.91
CA ALA A 32 -4.74 3.78 -1.53
C ALA A 32 -6.05 3.03 -1.48
N PHE A 33 -7.12 3.78 -1.26
CA PHE A 33 -8.48 3.27 -1.17
C PHE A 33 -9.45 4.38 -1.54
N ALA A 34 -10.64 3.99 -2.00
CA ALA A 34 -11.73 4.92 -2.23
C ALA A 34 -12.78 4.76 -1.13
N TYR A 35 -13.23 5.89 -0.57
CA TYR A 35 -14.26 5.91 0.45
C TYR A 35 -15.07 7.20 0.37
N ASN A 36 -16.39 7.12 0.44
CA ASN A 36 -17.29 8.28 0.42
C ASN A 36 -16.97 9.28 -0.71
N ASN A 37 -16.82 8.78 -1.95
CA ASN A 37 -16.45 9.57 -3.14
C ASN A 37 -15.14 10.37 -2.97
N ARG A 38 -14.16 9.81 -2.25
CA ARG A 38 -12.81 10.35 -2.14
C ARG A 38 -11.77 9.30 -2.47
N PHE A 39 -10.72 9.71 -3.19
CA PHE A 39 -9.49 8.94 -3.38
C PHE A 39 -8.58 9.28 -2.21
N HIS A 40 -8.30 8.32 -1.35
CA HIS A 40 -7.38 8.47 -0.23
C HIS A 40 -6.04 7.82 -0.53
N ILE A 41 -4.97 8.39 0.02
CA ILE A 41 -3.63 7.81 -0.05
C ILE A 41 -2.85 8.05 1.24
N LEU A 42 -2.35 6.95 1.82
CA LEU A 42 -1.50 6.92 2.99
C LEU A 42 -0.11 6.38 2.63
N GLY A 43 0.92 7.12 3.00
CA GLY A 43 2.33 6.79 2.80
C GLY A 43 2.77 6.77 1.34
N GLY A 44 3.75 5.92 1.09
CA GLY A 44 4.42 5.72 -0.19
C GLY A 44 5.93 5.98 -0.11
N ASN A 45 6.66 5.39 -1.05
CA ASN A 45 8.12 5.45 -1.14
C ASN A 45 8.59 6.81 -1.70
N LYS A 46 8.44 7.90 -0.92
CA LYS A 46 9.22 9.17 -0.98
C LYS A 46 8.81 10.09 0.18
N SER A 47 9.80 10.63 0.91
CA SER A 47 9.65 11.15 2.28
C SER A 47 9.34 12.65 2.41
N ASP A 48 9.24 13.40 1.31
CA ASP A 48 9.14 14.86 1.33
C ASP A 48 7.70 15.40 1.21
N VAL A 49 6.69 14.53 1.12
CA VAL A 49 5.28 14.89 0.93
C VAL A 49 4.40 14.49 2.11
N SER A 50 3.23 15.12 2.25
CA SER A 50 2.26 14.76 3.29
C SER A 50 1.89 13.28 3.19
N LEU A 51 1.96 12.59 4.34
CA LEU A 51 1.84 11.15 4.42
C LEU A 51 0.39 10.69 4.26
N PHE A 52 -0.61 11.50 4.63
CA PHE A 52 -2.00 11.10 4.49
C PHE A 52 -2.83 12.20 3.86
N MET A 53 -3.39 11.92 2.69
CA MET A 53 -4.11 12.90 1.88
C MET A 53 -5.31 12.27 1.21
N TYR A 54 -6.22 13.11 0.72
CA TYR A 54 -7.28 12.70 -0.18
C TYR A 54 -7.59 13.77 -1.21
N THR A 55 -8.24 13.34 -2.29
CA THR A 55 -8.93 14.21 -3.24
C THR A 55 -10.33 13.68 -3.50
N SER A 56 -11.24 14.50 -4.03
CA SER A 56 -12.66 14.14 -4.18
C SER A 56 -12.98 13.75 -5.62
N PHE A 57 -13.90 12.80 -5.79
CA PHE A 57 -14.55 12.55 -7.06
C PHE A 57 -15.64 13.62 -7.31
N PRO A 58 -15.94 13.99 -8.57
CA PRO A 58 -15.36 13.45 -9.78
C PRO A 58 -13.94 13.98 -9.96
N LEU A 59 -13.05 13.13 -10.46
CA LEU A 59 -11.68 13.53 -10.78
C LEU A 59 -11.67 14.05 -12.21
N ASN A 60 -11.06 15.22 -12.42
CA ASN A 60 -10.76 15.72 -13.75
C ASN A 60 -9.24 15.89 -13.90
N VAL A 61 -8.67 15.19 -14.88
CA VAL A 61 -7.23 15.17 -15.20
C VAL A 61 -6.96 15.62 -16.64
N THR A 62 -7.93 16.32 -17.28
CA THR A 62 -7.83 16.77 -18.69
C THR A 62 -6.66 17.70 -18.99
N THR A 63 -6.25 18.52 -18.02
CA THR A 63 -5.10 19.40 -18.21
C THR A 63 -4.09 19.09 -17.12
N GLN A 64 -2.84 18.79 -17.50
CA GLN A 64 -1.73 18.67 -16.55
C GLN A 64 -1.53 19.96 -15.70
N ASN A 65 -2.19 21.06 -16.08
CA ASN A 65 -2.16 22.35 -15.41
C ASN A 65 -3.31 22.56 -14.42
N GLU A 66 -4.43 21.82 -14.51
CA GLU A 66 -5.45 21.83 -13.46
C GLU A 66 -4.98 20.92 -12.32
N THR A 67 -4.47 21.56 -11.29
CA THR A 67 -3.99 20.86 -10.10
C THR A 67 -5.17 20.23 -9.37
N VAL A 68 -5.21 18.89 -9.40
CA VAL A 68 -6.09 18.10 -8.53
C VAL A 68 -5.88 18.60 -7.09
N GLN A 69 -6.95 19.11 -6.49
CA GLN A 69 -6.88 19.65 -5.15
C GLN A 69 -6.80 18.50 -4.16
N TRP A 70 -5.69 18.44 -3.41
CA TRP A 70 -5.53 17.52 -2.31
C TRP A 70 -5.82 18.21 -0.98
N SER A 71 -6.40 17.44 -0.06
CA SER A 71 -6.58 17.80 1.34
C SER A 71 -5.76 16.86 2.20
N THR A 72 -5.11 17.38 3.23
CA THR A 72 -4.35 16.58 4.20
C THR A 72 -5.28 16.03 5.28
N LEU A 73 -4.99 14.83 5.77
CA LEU A 73 -5.64 14.22 6.93
C LEU A 73 -4.70 14.17 8.12
N SER A 74 -5.25 13.92 9.31
CA SER A 74 -4.45 13.77 10.51
C SER A 74 -3.55 12.52 10.44
N ILE A 75 -2.31 12.67 10.89
CA ILE A 75 -1.31 11.60 10.98
C ILE A 75 -0.99 11.41 12.46
N ASN A 76 -1.08 10.19 12.97
CA ASN A 76 -0.66 9.87 14.34
C ASN A 76 0.87 9.97 14.45
N ASP A 77 1.36 10.35 15.63
CA ASP A 77 2.77 10.35 16.02
C ASP A 77 3.52 9.07 15.61
N LEU A 78 2.87 7.89 15.66
CA LEU A 78 3.50 6.66 15.17
C LEU A 78 3.94 6.81 13.71
N PHE A 79 3.01 7.20 12.84
CA PHE A 79 3.28 7.41 11.43
C PHE A 79 4.19 8.62 11.26
N ALA A 80 3.93 9.75 11.91
CA ALA A 80 4.80 10.93 11.81
C ALA A 80 6.28 10.62 12.16
N ASN A 81 6.52 9.78 13.17
CA ASN A 81 7.86 9.39 13.59
C ASN A 81 8.43 8.18 12.84
N MET A 82 7.61 7.42 12.11
CA MET A 82 8.08 6.29 11.33
C MET A 82 9.09 6.72 10.25
N TRP A 83 8.92 7.92 9.71
CA TRP A 83 9.82 8.50 8.71
C TRP A 83 11.01 9.25 9.33
N SER A 84 10.90 9.78 10.55
CA SER A 84 11.99 10.50 11.21
C SER A 84 13.03 9.60 11.87
N THR A 85 12.65 8.35 12.22
CA THR A 85 13.51 7.43 13.01
C THR A 85 14.64 6.76 12.22
N GLY A 86 14.91 7.17 10.98
CA GLY A 86 15.95 6.56 10.15
C GLY A 86 15.69 5.09 9.80
N LYS A 87 14.46 4.60 10.07
CA LYS A 87 14.02 3.29 9.59
C LYS A 87 14.06 3.32 8.07
N THR A 88 14.54 2.23 7.47
CA THR A 88 14.57 2.05 6.03
C THR A 88 13.16 2.19 5.46
N SER A 89 13.01 2.71 4.22
CA SER A 89 11.74 2.71 3.46
C SER A 89 11.05 1.34 3.49
N THR A 90 11.91 0.33 3.55
CA THR A 90 11.65 -1.10 3.68
C THR A 90 10.81 -1.46 4.89
N THR A 91 11.12 -0.86 6.03
CA THR A 91 10.36 -1.07 7.26
C THR A 91 9.06 -0.26 7.21
N GLN A 92 9.06 0.93 6.63
CA GLN A 92 7.89 1.82 6.56
C GLN A 92 6.74 1.23 5.74
N ASN A 93 7.02 0.71 4.54
CA ASN A 93 5.95 0.21 3.67
C ASN A 93 5.28 -1.06 4.20
N SER A 94 5.97 -1.84 5.04
CA SER A 94 5.35 -2.97 5.72
C SER A 94 4.19 -2.55 6.65
N TYR A 95 4.22 -1.34 7.21
CA TYR A 95 3.13 -0.78 8.02
C TYR A 95 1.96 -0.24 7.21
N LEU A 96 2.04 -0.20 5.88
CA LEU A 96 0.91 0.24 5.04
C LEU A 96 -0.03 -0.92 4.68
N ARG A 97 0.30 -2.15 5.09
CA ARG A 97 -0.47 -3.36 4.78
C ARG A 97 -1.03 -4.01 6.04
N PRO A 98 -2.21 -4.65 6.03
CA PRO A 98 -3.18 -4.59 4.94
C PRO A 98 -3.61 -3.14 4.71
N CYS A 99 -4.09 -2.82 3.51
CA CYS A 99 -4.69 -1.52 3.22
C CYS A 99 -6.16 -1.80 2.92
N VAL A 100 -6.99 -1.86 3.96
CA VAL A 100 -8.40 -2.26 3.82
C VAL A 100 -9.30 -1.31 4.61
N VAL A 101 -10.41 -0.92 3.99
CA VAL A 101 -11.46 -0.15 4.67
C VAL A 101 -12.58 -1.11 5.05
N THR A 102 -12.91 -1.13 6.34
CA THR A 102 -14.01 -1.92 6.86
C THR A 102 -15.37 -1.36 6.44
N PRO A 103 -16.46 -2.14 6.54
CA PRO A 103 -17.81 -1.66 6.24
C PRO A 103 -18.23 -0.43 7.07
N ASN A 104 -17.67 -0.25 8.27
CA ASN A 104 -17.95 0.88 9.15
C ASN A 104 -17.10 2.14 8.87
N GLY A 105 -16.27 2.14 7.81
CA GLY A 105 -15.44 3.30 7.47
C GLY A 105 -14.17 3.43 8.30
N THR A 106 -13.64 2.32 8.81
CA THR A 106 -12.35 2.28 9.48
C THR A 106 -11.29 1.75 8.52
N LEU A 107 -10.23 2.52 8.28
CA LEU A 107 -9.04 2.04 7.59
C LEU A 107 -8.21 1.20 8.55
N LEU A 108 -7.88 -0.03 8.17
CA LEU A 108 -6.91 -0.88 8.86
C LEU A 108 -5.58 -0.89 8.10
N VAL A 109 -4.49 -0.65 8.83
CA VAL A 109 -3.09 -0.67 8.37
C VAL A 109 -2.15 -1.18 9.48
N GLY A 110 -0.85 -1.28 9.26
CA GLY A 110 0.12 -1.47 10.35
C GLY A 110 0.62 -2.89 10.58
N SER A 111 0.63 -3.71 9.53
CA SER A 111 1.06 -5.11 9.57
C SER A 111 0.34 -5.88 10.68
N ASN A 112 1.09 -6.50 11.58
CA ASN A 112 0.58 -7.32 12.70
C ASN A 112 -0.03 -6.52 13.84
N ASP A 113 0.19 -5.21 13.87
CA ASP A 113 -0.38 -4.38 14.90
C ASP A 113 -1.79 -3.92 14.54
N TYR A 114 -2.17 -3.93 13.26
CA TYR A 114 -3.50 -3.53 12.78
C TYR A 114 -4.00 -2.22 13.43
N TYR A 115 -3.25 -1.15 13.18
CA TYR A 115 -3.67 0.19 13.51
C TYR A 115 -4.91 0.58 12.72
N ALA A 116 -5.85 1.22 13.41
CA ALA A 116 -7.08 1.69 12.83
C ALA A 116 -7.13 3.22 12.74
N TYR A 117 -7.74 3.70 11.66
CA TYR A 117 -8.07 5.09 11.44
C TYR A 117 -9.55 5.22 11.09
N ASP A 118 -10.26 6.02 11.87
CA ASP A 118 -11.67 6.35 11.70
C ASP A 118 -11.79 7.46 10.65
N ILE A 119 -12.19 7.09 9.43
CA ILE A 119 -12.22 7.99 8.28
C ILE A 119 -13.28 9.08 8.46
N TYR A 120 -14.39 8.77 9.14
CA TYR A 120 -15.49 9.71 9.36
C TYR A 120 -15.11 10.84 10.31
N HIS A 121 -14.40 10.51 11.39
CA HIS A 121 -14.03 11.48 12.42
C HIS A 121 -12.61 12.03 12.26
N ASP A 122 -11.90 11.66 11.19
CA ASP A 122 -10.50 12.02 10.92
C ASP A 122 -9.62 11.83 12.17
N ARG A 123 -9.59 10.61 12.71
CA ARG A 123 -8.78 10.31 13.89
C ARG A 123 -8.24 8.89 13.88
N TRP A 124 -7.06 8.72 14.45
CA TRP A 124 -6.48 7.42 14.70
C TRP A 124 -7.07 6.80 15.95
N LEU A 125 -7.50 5.54 15.84
CA LEU A 125 -8.01 4.75 16.97
C LEU A 125 -6.88 4.00 17.70
N GLY A 126 -5.68 3.96 17.11
CA GLY A 126 -4.56 3.20 17.64
C GLY A 126 -4.64 1.72 17.25
N ARG A 127 -4.02 0.86 18.05
CA ARG A 127 -4.01 -0.59 17.85
C ARG A 127 -5.39 -1.16 18.15
N LEU A 128 -5.96 -1.94 17.23
CA LEU A 128 -7.21 -2.64 17.51
C LEU A 128 -6.98 -3.87 18.38
N ASN A 129 -7.90 -4.12 19.31
CA ASN A 129 -7.93 -5.34 20.09
C ASN A 129 -8.66 -6.42 19.30
N MET A 130 -7.90 -7.29 18.64
CA MET A 130 -8.44 -8.41 17.87
C MET A 130 -8.69 -9.62 18.76
N THR A 131 -9.75 -10.36 18.49
CA THR A 131 -10.16 -11.55 19.25
C THR A 131 -10.16 -12.80 18.36
N GLY A 132 -10.39 -14.00 18.90
CA GLY A 132 -10.61 -15.21 18.11
C GLY A 132 -9.43 -16.19 18.06
N ALA A 133 -9.46 -17.08 17.05
CA ALA A 133 -8.45 -18.12 16.79
C ALA A 133 -7.05 -17.49 16.65
N PRO A 134 -5.94 -18.26 16.78
CA PRO A 134 -4.63 -17.66 16.97
C PRO A 134 -4.35 -16.65 15.87
N ASN A 135 -3.88 -15.46 16.30
CA ASN A 135 -3.46 -14.42 15.38
C ASN A 135 -2.60 -15.07 14.29
N PRO A 136 -2.77 -14.67 13.01
CA PRO A 136 -1.92 -15.18 11.96
C PRO A 136 -0.46 -15.11 12.44
N PRO A 137 0.38 -16.12 12.13
CA PRO A 137 1.82 -15.96 12.22
C PRO A 137 2.13 -14.59 11.67
N PRO A 138 3.03 -13.82 12.32
CA PRO A 138 3.25 -12.42 11.99
C PRO A 138 3.18 -12.31 10.48
N LEU A 139 2.18 -11.59 9.92
CA LEU A 139 2.15 -11.11 8.55
C LEU A 139 3.57 -10.69 8.32
N ILE A 140 4.33 -11.56 7.63
CA ILE A 140 5.77 -11.60 7.84
C ILE A 140 6.22 -10.17 7.65
N SER A 141 6.90 -9.63 8.65
CA SER A 141 7.39 -8.26 8.67
C SER A 141 8.41 -8.19 7.56
N CYS A 142 7.92 -8.16 6.34
CA CYS A 142 8.67 -8.41 5.16
C CYS A 142 9.33 -7.10 4.89
N PRO A 143 10.65 -7.02 5.12
CA PRO A 143 11.35 -5.88 4.61
C PRO A 143 11.08 -5.87 3.10
N GLN A 144 10.71 -4.73 2.49
CA GLN A 144 10.50 -4.45 1.03
C GLN A 144 11.30 -5.26 -0.02
N SER A 145 12.26 -6.07 0.37
CA SER A 145 12.74 -7.20 -0.41
C SER A 145 11.57 -7.84 -1.18
N ILE A 146 11.68 -7.77 -2.51
CA ILE A 146 11.01 -8.50 -3.59
C ILE A 146 10.61 -9.97 -3.33
N THR A 147 10.93 -10.51 -2.16
CA THR A 147 10.82 -11.89 -1.73
C THR A 147 9.54 -12.22 -0.98
N CYS A 148 8.68 -11.24 -0.70
CA CYS A 148 7.47 -11.47 0.10
C CYS A 148 6.22 -10.97 -0.60
N SER A 149 5.16 -11.79 -0.58
CA SER A 149 3.89 -11.40 -1.15
C SER A 149 2.72 -11.82 -0.32
N GLN A 150 2.09 -10.81 0.25
CA GLN A 150 0.89 -11.06 1.01
C GLN A 150 -0.26 -11.33 0.03
N ARG A 151 -0.74 -12.58 0.05
CA ARG A 151 -1.91 -13.02 -0.69
C ARG A 151 -3.16 -12.63 0.09
N ILE A 152 -3.49 -11.33 0.03
CA ILE A 152 -4.59 -10.73 0.76
C ILE A 152 -5.72 -10.39 -0.20
N VAL A 153 -6.94 -10.71 0.18
CA VAL A 153 -8.15 -10.33 -0.56
C VAL A 153 -9.27 -10.00 0.41
N THR A 154 -10.08 -9.00 0.09
CA THR A 154 -11.31 -8.72 0.84
C THR A 154 -12.44 -9.56 0.23
N VAL A 155 -13.10 -10.34 1.06
CA VAL A 155 -14.23 -11.20 0.72
C VAL A 155 -15.41 -10.73 1.55
N ASP A 156 -16.34 -10.03 0.91
CA ASP A 156 -17.48 -9.40 1.57
C ASP A 156 -17.06 -8.55 2.79
N ASP A 157 -17.42 -8.96 4.00
CA ASP A 157 -17.12 -8.27 5.26
C ASP A 157 -15.83 -8.78 5.94
N SER A 158 -15.00 -9.54 5.22
CA SER A 158 -13.87 -10.26 5.81
C SER A 158 -12.58 -10.06 5.02
N LEU A 159 -11.45 -9.98 5.71
CA LEU A 159 -10.12 -9.96 5.12
C LEU A 159 -9.53 -11.37 5.17
N TRP A 160 -9.26 -11.93 3.99
CA TRP A 160 -8.69 -13.25 3.84
C TRP A 160 -7.20 -13.13 3.50
N ILE A 161 -6.38 -13.84 4.28
CA ILE A 161 -4.93 -13.87 4.14
C ILE A 161 -4.54 -15.33 3.93
N PHE A 162 -4.14 -15.67 2.72
CA PHE A 162 -3.53 -16.96 2.45
C PHE A 162 -2.10 -16.92 2.98
N GLN A 163 -1.75 -17.92 3.80
CA GLN A 163 -0.41 -18.00 4.37
C GLN A 163 0.64 -17.91 3.26
N ASP A 164 1.67 -17.11 3.51
CA ASP A 164 2.80 -17.00 2.58
C ASP A 164 3.94 -17.92 3.00
N VAL A 165 4.85 -18.20 2.08
CA VAL A 165 6.08 -18.93 2.38
C VAL A 165 7.24 -17.97 2.58
N ILE A 166 8.11 -18.28 3.54
CA ILE A 166 9.35 -17.52 3.74
C ILE A 166 10.38 -17.92 2.68
N THR A 167 10.37 -19.20 2.30
CA THR A 167 11.27 -19.76 1.29
C THR A 167 10.47 -20.61 0.31
N GLN A 168 10.71 -20.42 -0.99
CA GLN A 168 9.97 -21.15 -2.04
C GLN A 168 10.20 -22.67 -2.01
N SER A 169 11.21 -23.16 -1.27
CA SER A 169 11.46 -24.60 -1.02
C SER A 169 10.47 -25.26 -0.05
N GLN A 170 9.64 -24.48 0.66
CA GLN A 170 8.60 -25.02 1.53
C GLN A 170 7.45 -25.59 0.70
N SER A 171 6.75 -26.59 1.23
CA SER A 171 5.50 -27.02 0.59
C SER A 171 4.50 -25.84 0.57
N PRO A 172 3.68 -25.70 -0.50
CA PRO A 172 2.66 -24.66 -0.55
C PRO A 172 1.79 -24.70 0.70
N PRO A 173 1.64 -23.56 1.40
CA PRO A 173 0.94 -23.52 2.66
C PRO A 173 -0.56 -23.61 2.42
N THR A 174 -1.26 -24.29 3.33
CA THR A 174 -2.70 -24.51 3.26
C THR A 174 -3.49 -23.56 4.17
N ASN A 175 -2.84 -22.92 5.15
CA ASN A 175 -3.56 -22.10 6.12
C ASN A 175 -4.12 -20.83 5.47
N ILE A 176 -5.35 -20.50 5.85
CA ILE A 176 -6.05 -19.27 5.47
C ILE A 176 -6.49 -18.60 6.77
N TYR A 177 -6.06 -17.36 6.98
CA TYR A 177 -6.46 -16.55 8.14
C TYR A 177 -7.53 -15.56 7.70
N ILE A 178 -8.62 -15.49 8.46
CA ILE A 178 -9.79 -14.71 8.10
C ILE A 178 -10.10 -13.77 9.26
N LEU A 179 -9.97 -12.47 9.02
CA LEU A 179 -10.40 -11.43 9.94
C LEU A 179 -11.76 -10.91 9.53
N ASN A 180 -12.77 -11.09 10.37
CA ASN A 180 -14.04 -10.40 10.16
C ASN A 180 -13.84 -8.90 10.43
N LEU A 181 -14.11 -8.06 9.44
CA LEU A 181 -13.86 -6.61 9.47
C LEU A 181 -14.92 -5.83 10.26
N THR A 182 -16.00 -6.47 10.67
CA THR A 182 -17.05 -5.89 11.50
C THR A 182 -16.81 -6.17 12.98
N THR A 183 -16.46 -7.42 13.32
CA THR A 183 -16.26 -7.86 14.73
C THR A 183 -14.80 -7.83 15.17
N TYR A 184 -13.86 -7.66 14.23
CA TYR A 184 -12.41 -7.76 14.46
C TYR A 184 -12.00 -9.08 15.11
N SER A 185 -12.68 -10.18 14.75
CA SER A 185 -12.37 -11.52 15.22
C SER A 185 -11.70 -12.36 14.14
N TRP A 186 -10.61 -13.03 14.50
CA TRP A 186 -9.90 -14.00 13.69
C TRP A 186 -10.57 -15.37 13.72
N SER A 187 -10.57 -15.99 12.54
CA SER A 187 -10.82 -17.41 12.34
C SER A 187 -9.80 -17.96 11.37
N THR A 188 -9.68 -19.30 11.31
CA THR A 188 -8.77 -19.97 10.40
C THR A 188 -9.50 -21.02 9.57
N ARG A 189 -9.02 -21.22 8.34
CA ARG A 189 -9.44 -22.29 7.45
C ARG A 189 -8.21 -22.96 6.83
N GLN A 190 -8.41 -24.11 6.22
CA GLN A 190 -7.40 -24.84 5.48
C GLN A 190 -7.88 -25.00 4.04
N ALA A 191 -7.01 -24.69 3.08
CA ALA A 191 -7.20 -25.12 1.70
C ALA A 191 -7.06 -26.65 1.63
N GLY A 192 -7.93 -27.31 0.86
CA GLY A 192 -7.82 -28.74 0.61
C GLY A 192 -6.54 -29.07 -0.17
N ALA A 193 -5.93 -30.21 0.15
CA ALA A 193 -4.56 -30.53 -0.25
C ALA A 193 -4.40 -31.17 -1.64
N THR A 194 -5.48 -31.36 -2.41
CA THR A 194 -5.45 -32.17 -3.64
C THR A 194 -4.64 -31.52 -4.76
N ILE A 195 -4.81 -30.20 -4.97
CA ILE A 195 -4.04 -29.41 -5.93
C ILE A 195 -3.86 -28.04 -5.30
N LEU A 196 -2.62 -27.61 -5.06
CA LEU A 196 -2.31 -26.29 -4.53
C LEU A 196 -1.57 -25.47 -5.58
N PRO A 197 -1.81 -24.16 -5.66
CA PRO A 197 -0.96 -23.28 -6.45
C PRO A 197 0.49 -23.37 -5.96
N PRO A 198 1.49 -23.27 -6.84
CA PRO A 198 2.88 -23.21 -6.40
C PRO A 198 3.10 -22.00 -5.49
N ASN A 199 4.22 -21.99 -4.77
CA ASN A 199 4.65 -20.81 -4.05
C ASN A 199 4.91 -19.68 -5.05
N MET A 200 3.99 -18.73 -5.10
CA MET A 200 4.05 -17.60 -6.01
C MET A 200 4.31 -16.33 -5.21
N LEU A 201 5.33 -15.61 -5.63
CA LEU A 201 5.60 -14.27 -5.16
C LEU A 201 4.83 -13.25 -6.00
N ARG A 202 4.16 -12.35 -5.31
CA ARG A 202 3.48 -11.15 -5.83
C ARG A 202 2.36 -11.49 -6.82
N PRO A 203 1.52 -12.50 -6.53
CA PRO A 203 0.31 -12.71 -7.33
C PRO A 203 -0.72 -11.62 -7.00
N SER A 204 -1.63 -11.39 -7.93
CA SER A 204 -2.82 -10.58 -7.69
C SER A 204 -3.96 -11.46 -7.23
N LEU A 205 -4.76 -11.01 -6.26
CA LEU A 205 -5.99 -11.70 -5.87
C LEU A 205 -7.21 -10.83 -6.15
N ALA A 206 -8.28 -11.45 -6.64
CA ALA A 206 -9.58 -10.82 -6.81
C ALA A 206 -10.70 -11.75 -6.35
N TYR A 207 -11.66 -11.22 -5.59
CA TYR A 207 -12.85 -11.94 -5.18
C TYR A 207 -14.02 -11.60 -6.10
N VAL A 208 -14.79 -12.62 -6.48
CA VAL A 208 -16.08 -12.48 -7.16
C VAL A 208 -17.13 -13.25 -6.37
N SER A 209 -18.15 -12.53 -5.89
CA SER A 209 -19.19 -13.12 -5.05
C SER A 209 -20.10 -14.09 -5.80
N ALA A 210 -20.76 -14.99 -5.07
CA ALA A 210 -21.75 -15.91 -5.66
C ALA A 210 -22.86 -15.15 -6.40
N THR A 211 -23.32 -14.04 -5.84
CA THR A 211 -24.37 -13.20 -6.47
C THR A 211 -23.95 -12.61 -7.80
N GLN A 212 -22.66 -12.30 -7.96
CA GLN A 212 -22.10 -11.78 -9.21
C GLN A 212 -21.86 -12.91 -10.23
N LEU A 213 -21.63 -14.13 -9.76
CA LEU A 213 -21.40 -15.31 -10.61
C LEU A 213 -22.68 -16.00 -11.09
N VAL A 214 -23.87 -15.60 -10.63
CA VAL A 214 -25.15 -16.26 -10.99
C VAL A 214 -25.41 -16.35 -12.49
N ASN A 215 -24.85 -15.42 -13.28
CA ASN A 215 -24.96 -15.42 -14.75
C ASN A 215 -23.84 -16.18 -15.46
N VAL A 216 -22.85 -16.69 -14.71
CA VAL A 216 -21.65 -17.38 -15.19
C VAL A 216 -21.69 -18.87 -14.82
N THR A 217 -22.02 -19.19 -13.57
CA THR A 217 -22.07 -20.56 -13.07
C THR A 217 -23.15 -20.70 -12.00
N ASN A 218 -23.73 -21.90 -11.92
CA ASN A 218 -24.68 -22.29 -10.87
C ASN A 218 -24.05 -23.22 -9.82
N VAL A 219 -22.76 -23.54 -9.96
CA VAL A 219 -22.09 -24.53 -9.10
C VAL A 219 -21.55 -23.90 -7.82
N THR A 220 -21.13 -22.63 -7.86
CA THR A 220 -20.48 -21.97 -6.73
C THR A 220 -21.49 -21.22 -5.87
N THR A 221 -21.66 -21.65 -4.61
CA THR A 221 -22.62 -21.03 -3.68
C THR A 221 -22.03 -19.90 -2.85
N SER A 222 -20.70 -19.81 -2.76
CA SER A 222 -20.00 -18.90 -1.82
C SER A 222 -19.02 -17.94 -2.52
N GLY A 223 -19.02 -17.90 -3.86
CA GLY A 223 -18.10 -17.09 -4.64
C GLY A 223 -16.74 -17.75 -4.86
N VAL A 224 -15.88 -17.05 -5.60
CA VAL A 224 -14.57 -17.55 -6.04
C VAL A 224 -13.50 -16.47 -5.84
N ILE A 225 -12.33 -16.89 -5.37
CA ILE A 225 -11.14 -16.03 -5.33
C ILE A 225 -10.22 -16.43 -6.48
N PHE A 226 -9.91 -15.49 -7.36
CA PHE A 226 -8.94 -15.66 -8.42
C PHE A 226 -7.56 -15.29 -7.91
N LEU A 227 -6.56 -16.12 -8.16
CA LEU A 227 -5.15 -15.83 -7.97
C LEU A 227 -4.49 -15.79 -9.36
N ILE A 228 -3.97 -14.63 -9.73
CA ILE A 228 -3.54 -14.30 -11.09
C ILE A 228 -2.06 -13.93 -11.11
N GLY A 229 -1.31 -14.60 -11.98
CA GLY A 229 0.12 -14.35 -12.17
C GLY A 229 0.95 -14.63 -10.91
N GLY A 230 2.00 -13.84 -10.71
CA GLY A 230 3.02 -14.02 -9.69
C GLY A 230 4.26 -14.72 -10.23
N ASP A 231 5.28 -14.83 -9.38
CA ASP A 231 6.61 -15.34 -9.68
C ASP A 231 6.80 -16.66 -8.96
N ALA A 232 6.82 -17.75 -9.74
CA ALA A 232 6.99 -19.11 -9.23
C ALA A 232 8.45 -19.59 -9.31
N SER A 233 9.39 -18.71 -9.65
CA SER A 233 10.78 -19.12 -9.84
C SER A 233 11.52 -19.24 -8.50
N GLN A 234 12.06 -20.42 -8.23
CA GLN A 234 12.79 -20.75 -7.00
C GLN A 234 14.08 -19.94 -6.80
N SER A 235 14.46 -19.08 -7.75
CA SER A 235 15.70 -18.31 -7.75
C SER A 235 15.45 -16.89 -7.24
N GLN A 236 15.87 -16.61 -5.99
CA GLN A 236 15.77 -15.26 -5.42
C GLN A 236 16.68 -14.20 -6.10
N GLN A 237 17.57 -14.57 -7.04
CA GLN A 237 18.62 -13.64 -7.48
C GLN A 237 18.84 -13.48 -8.99
N ILE A 238 18.31 -14.33 -9.87
CA ILE A 238 18.61 -14.21 -11.31
C ILE A 238 17.36 -14.52 -12.12
N ALA A 239 16.69 -13.45 -12.56
CA ALA A 239 15.51 -13.43 -13.44
C ALA A 239 14.28 -14.18 -12.91
N ALA A 240 13.50 -13.52 -12.06
CA ALA A 240 12.16 -13.96 -11.71
C ALA A 240 11.35 -14.27 -12.97
N THR A 241 10.82 -15.49 -13.08
CA THR A 241 9.95 -15.85 -14.20
C THR A 241 8.52 -15.63 -13.77
N ALA A 242 7.95 -14.49 -14.18
CA ALA A 242 6.53 -14.27 -14.00
C ALA A 242 5.74 -15.43 -14.64
N THR A 243 4.62 -15.77 -14.03
CA THR A 243 3.71 -16.81 -14.52
C THR A 243 2.53 -16.16 -15.21
N ASN A 244 1.92 -16.91 -16.12
CA ASN A 244 0.67 -16.54 -16.77
C ASN A 244 -0.52 -17.39 -16.28
N THR A 245 -0.34 -18.17 -15.21
CA THR A 245 -1.39 -19.06 -14.71
C THR A 245 -2.48 -18.29 -13.98
N ILE A 246 -3.70 -18.81 -14.06
CA ILE A 246 -4.86 -18.32 -13.31
C ILE A 246 -5.37 -19.47 -12.45
N TRP A 247 -5.42 -19.25 -11.14
CA TRP A 247 -5.96 -20.20 -10.17
C TRP A 247 -7.28 -19.68 -9.61
N MET A 248 -8.20 -20.59 -9.32
CA MET A 248 -9.53 -20.31 -8.77
C MET A 248 -9.68 -21.06 -7.45
N PHE A 249 -9.91 -20.35 -6.36
CA PHE A 249 -10.24 -20.93 -5.07
C PHE A 249 -11.76 -20.88 -4.87
N ASP A 250 -12.38 -22.05 -4.80
CA ASP A 250 -13.79 -22.17 -4.44
C ASP A 250 -13.94 -22.02 -2.92
N ILE A 251 -14.61 -20.95 -2.49
CA ILE A 251 -14.80 -20.64 -1.07
C ILE A 251 -15.66 -21.70 -0.38
N ALA A 252 -16.60 -22.33 -1.10
CA ALA A 252 -17.52 -23.31 -0.53
C ALA A 252 -16.79 -24.60 -0.16
N THR A 253 -16.00 -25.14 -1.07
CA THR A 253 -15.26 -26.39 -0.88
C THR A 253 -13.85 -26.19 -0.30
N SER A 254 -13.36 -24.96 -0.28
CA SER A 254 -11.98 -24.61 0.08
C SER A 254 -10.94 -25.31 -0.81
N LEU A 255 -11.27 -25.55 -2.08
CA LEU A 255 -10.39 -26.21 -3.05
C LEU A 255 -9.85 -25.21 -4.08
N TRP A 256 -8.61 -25.43 -4.50
CA TRP A 256 -8.02 -24.72 -5.62
C TRP A 256 -8.21 -25.49 -6.93
N HIS A 257 -8.46 -24.76 -7.99
CA HIS A 257 -8.58 -25.25 -9.36
C HIS A 257 -7.70 -24.42 -10.28
N LEU A 258 -6.94 -25.07 -11.16
CA LEU A 258 -6.23 -24.38 -12.23
C LEU A 258 -7.21 -24.07 -13.36
N ALA A 259 -7.29 -22.82 -13.79
CA ALA A 259 -8.12 -22.45 -14.93
C ALA A 259 -7.52 -23.04 -16.23
N VAL A 260 -8.37 -23.36 -17.19
CA VAL A 260 -7.95 -23.87 -18.51
C VAL A 260 -7.21 -22.79 -19.32
N SER A 261 -7.57 -21.53 -19.10
CA SER A 261 -6.99 -20.37 -19.78
C SER A 261 -5.85 -19.76 -18.99
N ASN A 262 -4.89 -19.17 -19.71
CA ASN A 262 -3.76 -18.44 -19.14
C ASN A 262 -3.83 -16.97 -19.57
N LEU A 263 -3.14 -16.11 -18.82
CA LEU A 263 -2.82 -14.77 -19.29
C LEU A 263 -2.04 -14.84 -20.62
N THR A 264 -2.26 -13.85 -21.48
CA THR A 264 -1.50 -13.75 -22.74
C THR A 264 -0.05 -13.35 -22.51
N LEU A 265 0.20 -12.62 -21.41
CA LEU A 265 1.52 -12.24 -20.93
C LEU A 265 1.68 -12.70 -19.48
N PRO A 266 2.83 -13.27 -19.11
CA PRO A 266 3.12 -13.55 -17.71
C PRO A 266 3.26 -12.23 -16.95
N LEU A 267 2.68 -12.16 -15.74
CA LEU A 267 2.66 -10.94 -14.93
C LEU A 267 3.01 -11.22 -13.47
N VAL A 268 3.78 -10.32 -12.86
CA VAL A 268 3.98 -10.16 -11.41
C VAL A 268 3.58 -8.76 -10.99
N ASP A 269 3.28 -8.57 -9.71
CA ASP A 269 2.89 -7.27 -9.12
C ASP A 269 1.78 -6.57 -9.91
N CYS A 270 0.87 -7.38 -10.43
CA CYS A 270 -0.32 -6.87 -11.09
C CYS A 270 -1.43 -6.62 -10.10
N GLN A 271 -2.30 -5.67 -10.42
CA GLN A 271 -3.54 -5.46 -9.70
C GLN A 271 -4.70 -6.01 -10.53
N THR A 272 -5.66 -6.62 -9.83
CA THR A 272 -6.86 -7.17 -10.46
C THR A 272 -8.09 -6.47 -9.90
N PHE A 273 -9.00 -6.10 -10.80
CA PHE A 273 -10.30 -5.48 -10.47
C PHE A 273 -11.42 -6.26 -11.12
N PHE A 274 -12.51 -6.50 -10.38
CA PHE A 274 -13.71 -7.11 -10.95
C PHE A 274 -14.75 -6.04 -11.30
N TYR A 275 -15.30 -6.13 -12.51
CA TYR A 275 -16.38 -5.28 -12.97
C TYR A 275 -17.64 -6.12 -13.22
N PRO A 276 -18.59 -6.12 -12.26
CA PRO A 276 -19.78 -6.96 -12.33
C PRO A 276 -20.64 -6.80 -13.59
N PRO A 277 -20.88 -5.58 -14.12
CA PRO A 277 -21.74 -5.40 -15.29
C PRO A 277 -21.30 -6.16 -16.54
N LEU A 278 -20.00 -6.49 -16.65
CA LEU A 278 -19.45 -7.25 -17.78
C LEU A 278 -18.94 -8.64 -17.38
N ASN A 279 -19.09 -9.05 -16.12
CA ASN A 279 -18.46 -10.27 -15.58
C ASN A 279 -16.97 -10.38 -15.96
N ARG A 280 -16.24 -9.27 -15.81
CA ARG A 280 -14.88 -9.13 -16.35
C ARG A 280 -13.89 -8.78 -15.25
N LEU A 281 -12.74 -9.46 -15.25
CA LEU A 281 -11.58 -9.08 -14.47
C LEU A 281 -10.63 -8.24 -15.34
N TYR A 282 -10.14 -7.14 -14.78
CA TYR A 282 -9.14 -6.26 -15.39
C TYR A 282 -7.81 -6.49 -14.67
N VAL A 283 -6.81 -6.96 -15.39
CA VAL A 283 -5.47 -7.27 -14.84
C VAL A 283 -4.49 -6.24 -15.41
N PHE A 284 -4.08 -5.31 -14.55
CA PHE A 284 -3.21 -4.20 -14.94
C PHE A 284 -2.64 -3.50 -13.71
N PRO A 285 -1.47 -2.85 -13.84
CA PRO A 285 -0.38 -3.11 -14.77
C PRO A 285 0.38 -4.32 -14.24
N GLY A 286 1.66 -4.48 -14.56
CA GLY A 286 2.51 -5.46 -13.91
C GLY A 286 3.85 -5.52 -14.59
N ALA A 287 4.63 -6.54 -14.28
CA ALA A 287 5.89 -6.80 -14.95
C ALA A 287 5.99 -8.26 -15.41
N THR A 288 6.67 -8.49 -16.52
CA THR A 288 6.96 -9.83 -17.05
C THR A 288 8.13 -10.51 -16.31
N ASN A 289 8.83 -9.77 -15.48
CA ASN A 289 9.87 -10.23 -14.56
C ASN A 289 9.99 -9.22 -13.41
N ASN A 290 10.86 -9.49 -12.43
CA ASN A 290 11.05 -8.62 -11.27
C ASN A 290 12.00 -7.43 -11.51
N THR A 291 12.21 -7.02 -12.76
CA THR A 291 13.15 -5.94 -13.11
C THR A 291 12.41 -4.75 -13.72
N SER A 292 13.01 -3.56 -13.61
CA SER A 292 12.49 -2.36 -14.26
C SER A 292 12.44 -2.44 -15.79
N VAL A 293 13.14 -3.40 -16.42
CA VAL A 293 13.05 -3.60 -17.86
C VAL A 293 11.84 -4.46 -18.23
N GLY A 294 11.33 -5.26 -17.30
CA GLY A 294 10.19 -6.16 -17.52
C GLY A 294 8.82 -5.52 -17.35
N MET A 295 8.71 -4.27 -16.89
CA MET A 295 7.40 -3.65 -16.70
C MET A 295 6.64 -3.54 -18.01
N VAL A 296 5.35 -3.82 -17.94
CA VAL A 296 4.44 -3.72 -19.06
C VAL A 296 3.26 -2.83 -18.69
N ASN A 297 2.74 -2.14 -19.70
CA ASN A 297 1.49 -1.39 -19.61
C ASN A 297 0.42 -2.05 -20.46
N THR A 298 0.39 -3.38 -20.54
CA THR A 298 -0.67 -4.11 -21.24
C THR A 298 -1.79 -4.40 -20.26
N LEU A 299 -3.00 -3.90 -20.54
CA LEU A 299 -4.21 -4.25 -19.81
C LEU A 299 -4.79 -5.54 -20.39
N GLN A 300 -4.82 -6.60 -19.58
CA GLN A 300 -5.44 -7.87 -19.94
C GLN A 300 -6.84 -7.94 -19.37
N LEU A 301 -7.80 -8.33 -20.21
CA LEU A 301 -9.22 -8.47 -19.88
C LEU A 301 -9.57 -9.94 -19.82
N LEU A 302 -10.11 -10.39 -18.70
CA LEU A 302 -10.50 -11.79 -18.46
C LEU A 302 -12.03 -11.82 -18.38
N ASP A 303 -12.67 -12.20 -19.48
CA ASP A 303 -14.11 -12.39 -19.57
C ASP A 303 -14.51 -13.72 -18.95
N LEU A 304 -15.35 -13.66 -17.90
CA LEU A 304 -15.90 -14.85 -17.25
C LEU A 304 -17.18 -15.27 -17.97
N ASN A 305 -17.22 -16.52 -18.43
CA ASN A 305 -18.37 -17.09 -19.12
C ASN A 305 -18.69 -18.49 -18.58
N HIS A 306 -19.88 -18.99 -18.89
CA HIS A 306 -20.23 -20.36 -18.55
C HIS A 306 -19.47 -21.34 -19.43
N SER A 307 -18.86 -22.37 -18.82
CA SER A 307 -18.17 -23.44 -19.55
C SER A 307 -18.27 -24.77 -18.82
N SER A 308 -19.13 -25.67 -19.29
CA SER A 308 -19.33 -27.00 -18.67
C SER A 308 -18.08 -27.90 -18.62
N SER A 309 -17.03 -27.57 -19.38
CA SER A 309 -15.76 -28.30 -19.40
C SER A 309 -14.73 -27.78 -18.40
N SER A 310 -14.97 -26.62 -17.77
CA SER A 310 -14.00 -26.03 -16.84
C SER A 310 -14.31 -26.38 -15.39
N PRO A 311 -13.31 -26.33 -14.50
CA PRO A 311 -13.56 -26.41 -13.07
C PRO A 311 -14.55 -25.32 -12.65
N LEU A 312 -15.52 -25.67 -11.80
CA LEU A 312 -16.57 -24.76 -11.32
C LEU A 312 -17.52 -24.24 -12.41
N GLU A 313 -17.45 -24.78 -13.63
CA GLU A 313 -18.19 -24.32 -14.81
C GLU A 313 -17.92 -22.86 -15.22
N ILE A 314 -16.78 -22.30 -14.79
CA ILE A 314 -16.33 -20.94 -15.14
C ILE A 314 -15.28 -21.01 -16.26
N GLY A 315 -15.65 -20.62 -17.47
CA GLY A 315 -14.74 -20.39 -18.58
C GLY A 315 -14.15 -18.99 -18.53
N ILE A 316 -12.91 -18.84 -19.00
CA ILE A 316 -12.20 -17.56 -19.02
C ILE A 316 -11.70 -17.30 -20.44
N SER A 317 -12.08 -16.18 -21.04
CA SER A 317 -11.49 -15.70 -22.29
C SER A 317 -10.59 -14.51 -22.01
N VAL A 318 -9.33 -14.59 -22.45
CA VAL A 318 -8.32 -13.54 -22.19
C VAL A 318 -8.08 -12.74 -23.46
N THR A 319 -8.23 -11.43 -23.37
CA THR A 319 -7.91 -10.49 -24.46
C THR A 319 -6.99 -9.38 -23.97
N ASN A 320 -6.18 -8.83 -24.87
CA ASN A 320 -5.36 -7.66 -24.58
C ASN A 320 -6.02 -6.43 -25.13
N GLN A 321 -6.09 -5.39 -24.32
CA GLN A 321 -6.45 -4.09 -24.85
C GLN A 321 -5.26 -3.50 -25.60
N THR A 322 -5.45 -3.24 -26.89
CA THR A 322 -4.47 -2.55 -27.72
C THR A 322 -4.35 -1.09 -27.30
N LYS A 323 -3.12 -0.56 -27.33
CA LYS A 323 -2.81 0.82 -26.98
C LYS A 323 -3.74 1.81 -27.73
N GLN A 324 -4.56 2.53 -26.97
CA GLN A 324 -5.34 3.65 -27.47
C GLN A 324 -4.50 4.94 -27.45
N THR A 325 -4.75 5.87 -28.37
CA THR A 325 -4.03 7.15 -28.44
C THR A 325 -4.43 8.09 -27.32
N GLY A 326 -3.47 8.71 -26.62
CA GLY A 326 -3.65 9.97 -25.91
C GLY A 326 -3.68 9.95 -24.37
N LEU A 327 -4.05 8.84 -23.73
CA LEU A 327 -4.19 8.76 -22.25
C LEU A 327 -3.66 7.46 -21.63
N TRP A 328 -3.01 6.64 -22.46
CA TRP A 328 -2.46 5.35 -22.04
C TRP A 328 -1.29 5.55 -21.06
N PRO A 329 -1.30 4.90 -19.88
CA PRO A 329 -0.20 5.01 -18.92
C PRO A 329 1.11 4.44 -19.51
N PRO A 330 2.28 5.01 -19.16
CA PRO A 330 3.56 4.37 -19.47
C PRO A 330 3.68 3.01 -18.75
N PRO A 331 4.69 2.17 -19.08
CA PRO A 331 5.07 1.07 -18.19
C PRO A 331 5.43 1.63 -16.82
N ILE A 332 4.68 1.20 -15.80
CA ILE A 332 4.77 1.72 -14.45
C ILE A 332 4.43 0.60 -13.46
N TRP A 333 5.04 0.65 -12.27
CA TRP A 333 4.96 -0.38 -11.25
C TRP A 333 4.65 0.23 -9.87
N ASP A 334 4.07 -0.54 -8.95
CA ASP A 334 3.72 -0.14 -7.59
C ASP A 334 2.93 1.16 -7.49
N GLN A 335 2.00 1.38 -8.42
CA GLN A 335 1.08 2.50 -8.38
C GLN A 335 0.11 2.32 -7.21
N ASN A 336 -0.55 3.42 -6.90
CA ASN A 336 -1.63 3.46 -5.94
C ASN A 336 -2.95 3.35 -6.70
N TYR A 337 -3.74 2.33 -6.42
CA TYR A 337 -4.97 2.08 -7.18
C TYR A 337 -6.21 2.14 -6.31
N VAL A 338 -7.30 2.59 -6.92
CA VAL A 338 -8.63 2.42 -6.36
C VAL A 338 -9.62 2.09 -7.48
N GLN A 339 -10.64 1.29 -7.17
CA GLN A 339 -11.81 1.17 -8.01
C GLN A 339 -12.92 2.06 -7.42
N GLN A 340 -13.44 2.99 -8.23
CA GLN A 340 -14.58 3.82 -7.87
C GLN A 340 -15.63 3.70 -8.96
N GLY A 341 -16.70 2.95 -8.68
CA GLY A 341 -17.74 2.68 -9.66
C GLY A 341 -17.23 1.98 -10.91
N ASN A 342 -17.42 2.64 -12.05
CA ASN A 342 -17.00 2.16 -13.35
C ASN A 342 -15.56 2.55 -13.68
N SER A 343 -14.84 3.20 -12.76
CA SER A 343 -13.49 3.68 -13.01
C SER A 343 -12.45 2.95 -12.17
N ILE A 344 -11.34 2.57 -12.80
CA ILE A 344 -10.08 2.27 -12.10
C ILE A 344 -9.26 3.56 -12.15
N VAL A 345 -8.86 4.05 -10.98
CA VAL A 345 -8.01 5.24 -10.85
C VAL A 345 -6.67 4.84 -10.30
N MET A 346 -5.63 5.27 -10.98
CA MET A 346 -4.24 5.00 -10.61
C MET A 346 -3.53 6.30 -10.35
N TYR A 347 -2.71 6.34 -9.32
CA TYR A 347 -1.92 7.50 -8.95
C TYR A 347 -0.47 7.12 -8.65
N GLY A 348 0.45 7.89 -9.24
CA GLY A 348 1.87 7.71 -9.05
C GLY A 348 2.38 6.36 -9.54
N GLY A 349 3.36 5.78 -8.85
CA GLY A 349 4.08 4.54 -9.19
C GLY A 349 5.48 4.79 -9.72
N TRP A 350 6.28 3.74 -9.81
CA TRP A 350 7.65 3.79 -10.27
C TRP A 350 7.71 3.76 -11.80
N LEU A 351 8.14 4.86 -12.40
CA LEU A 351 8.43 4.96 -13.83
C LEU A 351 9.81 4.35 -14.04
N GLY A 352 9.89 3.06 -14.35
CA GLY A 352 11.21 2.44 -14.49
C GLY A 352 11.89 2.73 -15.84
N GLY A 353 12.60 1.75 -16.39
CA GLY A 353 13.94 2.08 -16.90
C GLY A 353 14.85 2.46 -15.73
N ASN A 354 16.09 2.87 -15.94
CA ASN A 354 17.02 3.21 -14.84
C ASN A 354 16.64 4.50 -14.06
N SER A 355 15.37 4.89 -14.08
CA SER A 355 14.82 6.03 -13.36
C SER A 355 14.59 5.66 -11.90
N THR A 356 14.97 6.56 -11.00
CA THR A 356 14.63 6.52 -9.55
C THR A 356 13.43 7.41 -9.24
N VAL A 357 12.67 7.78 -10.28
CA VAL A 357 11.62 8.78 -10.22
C VAL A 357 10.27 8.09 -10.14
N ASN A 358 9.51 8.43 -9.11
CA ASN A 358 8.10 8.10 -9.05
C ASN A 358 7.29 9.08 -9.90
N SER A 359 6.16 8.62 -10.40
CA SER A 359 5.14 9.47 -10.98
C SER A 359 4.32 10.14 -9.89
N ASP A 360 3.75 11.29 -10.20
CA ASP A 360 2.67 11.98 -9.49
C ASP A 360 1.42 12.13 -10.37
N GLN A 361 1.35 11.38 -11.47
CA GLN A 361 0.28 11.47 -12.45
C GLN A 361 -0.89 10.55 -12.08
N PHE A 362 -2.08 11.00 -12.45
CA PHE A 362 -3.28 10.18 -12.46
C PHE A 362 -3.48 9.53 -13.82
N HIS A 363 -3.99 8.30 -13.80
CA HIS A 363 -4.50 7.60 -14.97
C HIS A 363 -5.85 7.01 -14.61
N VAL A 364 -6.87 7.26 -15.46
CA VAL A 364 -8.23 6.79 -15.23
C VAL A 364 -8.64 5.89 -16.37
N TYR A 365 -9.11 4.70 -16.03
CA TYR A 365 -9.69 3.76 -16.97
C TYR A 365 -11.18 3.63 -16.71
N ASP A 366 -12.02 3.95 -17.69
CA ASP A 366 -13.46 3.72 -17.66
C ASP A 366 -13.75 2.29 -18.15
N MET A 367 -14.15 1.42 -17.23
CA MET A 367 -14.49 0.02 -17.49
C MET A 367 -15.78 -0.13 -18.30
N ALA A 368 -16.74 0.78 -18.16
CA ALA A 368 -17.99 0.75 -18.93
C ALA A 368 -17.73 1.07 -20.41
N GLN A 369 -16.84 2.02 -20.67
CA GLN A 369 -16.46 2.43 -22.03
C GLN A 369 -15.24 1.65 -22.56
N SER A 370 -14.59 0.87 -21.70
CA SER A 370 -13.35 0.13 -21.98
C SER A 370 -12.26 1.02 -22.60
N GLN A 371 -12.03 2.21 -22.02
CA GLN A 371 -11.04 3.16 -22.52
C GLN A 371 -10.38 3.99 -21.41
N TRP A 372 -9.17 4.48 -21.71
CA TRP A 372 -8.49 5.45 -20.86
C TRP A 372 -9.14 6.83 -21.05
N VAL A 373 -9.56 7.43 -19.95
CA VAL A 373 -10.27 8.71 -19.92
C VAL A 373 -9.53 9.70 -19.02
N SER A 374 -9.85 10.97 -19.20
CA SER A 374 -9.30 12.05 -18.38
C SER A 374 -10.18 12.40 -17.19
N THR A 375 -11.27 11.66 -16.96
CA THR A 375 -12.21 11.98 -15.89
C THR A 375 -12.69 10.70 -15.21
N ALA A 376 -12.69 10.67 -13.87
CA ALA A 376 -13.36 9.63 -13.10
C ALA A 376 -14.67 10.18 -12.55
N THR A 377 -15.78 9.49 -12.77
CA THR A 377 -17.10 9.94 -12.29
C THR A 377 -17.27 9.62 -10.80
N THR A 378 -18.16 10.37 -10.15
CA THR A 378 -18.68 9.97 -8.83
C THR A 378 -19.62 8.79 -9.01
N THR A 379 -19.65 7.91 -8.02
CA THR A 379 -20.80 7.03 -7.86
C THR A 379 -21.76 7.60 -6.83
N SER A 380 -23.03 7.25 -6.98
CA SER A 380 -23.98 7.41 -5.90
C SER A 380 -23.53 6.52 -4.74
N PHE A 381 -22.96 7.14 -3.70
CA PHE A 381 -22.63 6.43 -2.47
C PHE A 381 -23.92 6.28 -1.67
N THR A 382 -24.50 5.08 -1.67
CA THR A 382 -25.49 4.72 -0.66
C THR A 382 -24.76 4.53 0.65
N THR A 383 -24.90 5.48 1.58
CA THR A 383 -24.38 5.32 2.94
C THR A 383 -24.95 4.02 3.50
N PRO A 384 -24.10 3.05 3.90
CA PRO A 384 -24.60 1.86 4.56
C PRO A 384 -25.37 2.32 5.79
N THR A 385 -26.66 2.02 5.83
CA THR A 385 -27.49 2.35 6.99
C THR A 385 -27.12 1.35 8.07
N ILE A 386 -26.10 1.69 8.88
CA ILE A 386 -25.70 0.84 10.00
C ILE A 386 -26.78 0.98 11.06
N SER A 387 -27.70 0.00 11.10
CA SER A 387 -28.70 -0.11 12.15
C SER A 387 -28.00 -0.55 13.45
N PHE A 388 -27.33 0.39 14.12
CA PHE A 388 -26.92 0.17 15.50
C PHE A 388 -28.19 -0.01 16.33
N MET A 389 -28.43 -1.24 16.80
CA MET A 389 -29.32 -1.44 17.95
C MET A 389 -28.70 -0.69 19.12
N ALA A 390 -29.15 0.53 19.35
CA ALA A 390 -28.72 1.33 20.48
C ALA A 390 -29.09 0.57 21.76
N SER A 391 -28.08 0.07 22.47
CA SER A 391 -28.23 -0.37 23.84
C SER A 391 -28.56 0.87 24.67
N THR A 392 -29.83 1.00 25.04
CA THR A 392 -30.37 2.09 25.84
C THR A 392 -29.64 2.15 27.18
N THR A 393 -28.65 3.02 27.29
CA THR A 393 -28.07 3.46 28.55
C THR A 393 -28.53 4.89 28.79
N SER A 394 -29.46 5.03 29.73
CA SER A 394 -30.02 6.31 30.18
C SER A 394 -28.93 7.18 30.80
N SER A 395 -28.56 8.27 30.13
CA SER A 395 -27.66 9.28 30.67
C SER A 395 -28.36 10.64 30.73
N SER A 396 -28.18 11.29 31.89
CA SER A 396 -28.84 12.52 32.32
C SER A 396 -28.34 13.76 31.57
N ALA A 397 -29.27 14.65 31.26
CA ALA A 397 -29.05 15.94 30.63
C ALA A 397 -28.08 16.85 31.43
N GLY A 398 -27.09 17.42 30.73
CA GLY A 398 -26.20 18.48 31.21
C GLY A 398 -26.10 19.62 30.18
N PRO A 399 -25.82 20.86 30.62
CA PRO A 399 -26.22 22.07 29.89
C PRO A 399 -25.21 22.56 28.85
N THR A 400 -25.74 23.29 27.87
CA THR A 400 -25.14 23.94 26.71
C THR A 400 -23.94 24.85 27.02
N GLY A 401 -22.81 24.60 26.36
CA GLY A 401 -21.58 25.41 26.43
C GLY A 401 -21.52 26.52 25.37
N GLN A 402 -21.21 27.74 25.83
CA GLN A 402 -20.97 28.94 25.02
C GLN A 402 -19.58 28.92 24.37
N ASN A 403 -19.51 29.22 23.06
CA ASN A 403 -18.28 29.34 22.29
C ASN A 403 -17.60 30.70 22.54
N ASN A 404 -16.53 30.72 23.34
CA ASN A 404 -15.70 31.90 23.64
C ASN A 404 -14.59 32.07 22.59
N ILE A 405 -14.92 32.55 21.39
CA ILE A 405 -13.96 32.78 20.28
C ILE A 405 -13.25 34.15 20.37
N GLY A 406 -13.78 35.09 21.16
CA GLY A 406 -13.26 36.47 21.23
C GLY A 406 -11.83 36.66 21.76
N PRO A 407 -11.37 35.95 22.81
CA PRO A 407 -10.06 36.23 23.42
C PRO A 407 -8.83 35.67 22.69
N ILE A 408 -9.00 34.65 21.84
CA ILE A 408 -7.85 33.93 21.23
C ILE A 408 -7.24 34.73 20.07
N VAL A 409 -8.04 35.50 19.34
CA VAL A 409 -7.56 36.28 18.17
C VAL A 409 -6.75 37.52 18.59
N GLY A 410 -6.96 38.05 19.80
CA GLY A 410 -6.22 39.21 20.31
C GLY A 410 -4.76 38.94 20.66
N GLY A 411 -4.41 37.71 21.06
CA GLY A 411 -3.06 37.35 21.49
C GLY A 411 -2.05 37.23 20.34
N VAL A 412 -2.50 36.77 19.16
CA VAL A 412 -1.62 36.52 18.01
C VAL A 412 -1.20 37.82 17.33
N ILE A 413 -2.08 38.82 17.27
CA ILE A 413 -1.76 40.12 16.66
C ILE A 413 -0.75 40.90 17.54
N GLY A 414 -0.88 40.81 18.87
CA GLY A 414 0.05 41.47 19.79
C GLY A 414 1.49 40.94 19.70
N THR A 415 1.65 39.62 19.55
CA THR A 415 2.98 38.98 19.48
C THR A 415 3.71 39.26 18.18
N VAL A 416 3.01 39.33 17.05
CA VAL A 416 3.63 39.66 15.75
C VAL A 416 4.23 41.06 15.75
N VAL A 417 3.54 42.05 16.34
CA VAL A 417 4.03 43.44 16.41
C VAL A 417 5.27 43.55 17.29
N VAL A 418 5.29 42.85 18.44
CA VAL A 418 6.44 42.86 19.35
C VAL A 418 7.65 42.16 18.73
N CYS A 419 7.47 41.00 18.08
CA CYS A 419 8.55 40.31 17.38
C CYS A 419 9.14 41.16 16.25
N ALA A 420 8.31 41.85 15.48
CA ALA A 420 8.77 42.74 14.41
C ALA A 420 9.64 43.89 14.95
N LEU A 421 9.25 44.50 16.08
CA LEU A 421 10.03 45.56 16.73
C LEU A 421 11.38 45.06 17.28
N ILE A 422 11.43 43.86 17.85
CA ILE A 422 12.67 43.26 18.36
C ILE A 422 13.65 42.99 17.21
N VAL A 423 13.17 42.41 16.10
CA VAL A 423 14.01 42.16 14.91
C VAL A 423 14.54 43.48 14.33
N PHE A 424 13.69 44.51 14.27
CA PHE A 424 14.12 45.84 13.80
C PHE A 424 15.19 46.46 14.71
N ALA A 425 15.01 46.36 16.03
CA ALA A 425 15.98 46.85 17.01
C ALA A 425 17.32 46.09 16.91
N ALA A 426 17.29 44.77 16.78
CA ALA A 426 18.48 43.94 16.61
C ALA A 426 19.27 44.31 15.34
N ILE A 427 18.57 44.47 14.21
CA ILE A 427 19.19 44.90 12.94
C ILE A 427 19.81 46.30 13.08
N PHE A 428 19.13 47.22 13.77
CA PHE A 428 19.61 48.59 13.99
C PHE A 428 20.90 48.62 14.84
N VAL A 429 20.94 47.83 15.93
CA VAL A 429 22.13 47.70 16.79
C VAL A 429 23.29 47.07 16.04
N LEU A 430 23.05 45.98 15.30
CA LEU A 430 24.08 45.31 14.49
C LEU A 430 24.65 46.23 13.40
N ARG A 431 23.80 47.04 12.75
CA ARG A 431 24.25 48.04 11.78
C ARG A 431 25.06 49.16 12.41
N LYS A 432 24.71 49.60 13.62
CA LYS A 432 25.47 50.63 14.36
C LYS A 432 26.83 50.09 14.79
N HIS A 433 26.91 48.85 15.27
CA HIS A 433 28.15 48.25 15.75
C HIS A 433 29.20 48.05 14.63
N ARG A 434 28.75 47.68 13.41
CA ARG A 434 29.64 47.53 12.25
C ARG A 434 30.31 48.84 11.79
N ARG A 435 29.78 50.02 12.18
CA ARG A 435 30.42 51.31 11.86
C ARG A 435 31.57 51.66 12.80
N HIS A 436 31.60 51.12 14.02
CA HIS A 436 32.67 51.38 14.98
C HIS A 436 33.87 50.43 14.84
N LEU A 437 33.65 49.22 14.32
CA LEU A 437 34.72 48.23 14.06
C LEU A 437 35.61 48.54 12.83
N ARG A 438 35.34 49.63 12.09
CA ARG A 438 36.17 50.03 10.95
C ARG A 438 37.22 51.12 11.28
N LYS A 439 37.37 51.52 12.55
CA LYS A 439 38.33 52.57 12.95
C LYS A 439 39.63 52.07 13.60
N HIS A 440 39.78 50.78 13.89
CA HIS A 440 41.03 50.22 14.40
C HIS A 440 41.40 48.95 13.62
N GLY A 441 42.36 49.07 12.72
CA GLY A 441 42.84 47.97 11.90
C GLY A 441 43.88 48.42 10.88
N HIS A 442 44.85 49.21 11.33
CA HIS A 442 46.07 49.47 10.58
C HIS A 442 47.25 49.15 11.50
N GLU A 443 47.70 47.89 11.47
CA GLU A 443 49.08 47.56 11.81
C GLU A 443 49.45 46.20 11.21
N GLN A 444 50.62 46.21 10.59
CA GLN A 444 51.26 45.10 9.89
C GLN A 444 51.56 43.94 10.84
N HIS A 445 51.37 42.70 10.37
CA HIS A 445 52.31 41.64 10.74
C HIS A 445 52.51 40.65 9.60
N THR A 446 53.78 40.34 9.42
CA THR A 446 54.46 39.52 8.41
C THR A 446 54.31 38.02 8.63
N SER A 447 54.59 37.27 7.54
CA SER A 447 55.01 35.84 7.49
C SER A 447 53.91 34.83 7.85
N ASP A 448 53.53 33.85 7.03
CA ASP A 448 54.39 32.79 6.52
C ASP A 448 53.65 31.91 5.49
N HIS A 449 54.48 31.23 4.71
CA HIS A 449 54.20 30.22 3.71
C HIS A 449 53.17 29.15 4.10
N TYR A 450 52.19 28.93 3.20
CA TYR A 450 51.72 27.56 2.90
C TYR A 450 51.71 27.33 1.39
N ARG A 451 52.52 26.35 0.98
CA ARG A 451 52.58 25.76 -0.36
C ARG A 451 51.23 25.16 -0.71
N TYR A 452 50.69 25.58 -1.85
CA TYR A 452 49.57 24.95 -2.54
C TYR A 452 50.14 23.91 -3.52
N THR A 453 49.85 22.64 -3.31
CA THR A 453 50.16 21.56 -4.27
C THR A 453 48.86 21.23 -5.03
N PRO A 454 48.86 21.25 -6.37
CA PRO A 454 47.65 20.96 -7.15
C PRO A 454 47.32 19.46 -7.13
N PRO A 455 46.03 19.08 -7.25
CA PRO A 455 45.65 17.68 -7.35
C PRO A 455 46.05 17.10 -8.71
N HIS A 456 46.80 16.00 -8.67
CA HIS A 456 47.19 15.22 -9.82
C HIS A 456 45.97 14.58 -10.49
N SER A 457 45.91 14.77 -11.81
CA SER A 457 45.14 14.00 -12.77
C SER A 457 45.58 12.52 -12.75
N PHE A 458 44.69 11.61 -12.41
CA PHE A 458 44.88 10.18 -12.71
C PHE A 458 44.36 9.89 -14.11
N GLY A 459 45.33 9.73 -15.02
CA GLY A 459 45.13 9.18 -16.33
C GLY A 459 44.88 7.68 -16.28
N ALA A 460 44.32 7.22 -17.39
CA ALA A 460 44.03 5.86 -17.75
C ALA A 460 45.25 4.93 -17.71
N ASP A 461 44.92 3.65 -17.69
CA ASP A 461 45.62 2.50 -18.27
C ASP A 461 46.21 1.51 -17.26
N GLY A 462 45.90 0.23 -17.47
CA GLY A 462 46.33 -0.85 -16.58
C GLY A 462 45.40 -2.06 -16.54
N THR A 463 45.34 -2.79 -17.64
CA THR A 463 44.98 -4.21 -17.68
C THR A 463 45.64 -5.01 -16.55
N ARG A 464 44.85 -5.65 -15.68
CA ARG A 464 45.37 -6.68 -14.78
C ARG A 464 44.34 -7.80 -14.60
N LYS A 465 44.70 -8.99 -15.09
CA LYS A 465 44.06 -10.28 -14.80
C LYS A 465 43.99 -10.50 -13.28
N PRO A 466 42.88 -11.03 -12.73
CA PRO A 466 42.92 -11.65 -11.43
C PRO A 466 43.43 -13.09 -11.55
N ASP A 467 44.58 -13.34 -10.92
CA ASP A 467 45.09 -14.67 -10.66
C ASP A 467 44.19 -15.40 -9.65
N GLU A 468 43.93 -16.64 -10.04
CA GLU A 468 43.32 -17.73 -9.31
C GLU A 468 44.23 -18.14 -8.14
N ARG A 469 43.79 -17.91 -6.89
CA ARG A 469 44.27 -18.67 -5.74
C ARG A 469 43.13 -19.09 -4.85
N GLN A 470 42.84 -20.38 -4.96
CA GLN A 470 42.12 -21.21 -4.01
C GLN A 470 42.63 -20.97 -2.59
N SER A 471 41.72 -20.67 -1.67
CA SER A 471 41.91 -20.88 -0.24
C SER A 471 40.70 -21.65 0.28
N THR A 472 40.87 -22.96 0.38
CA THR A 472 39.97 -23.90 1.02
C THR A 472 40.17 -23.78 2.52
N ILE A 473 39.19 -23.22 3.23
CA ILE A 473 39.08 -23.32 4.69
C ILE A 473 37.90 -24.25 4.99
N PRO A 474 38.12 -25.43 5.62
CA PRO A 474 37.03 -26.27 6.07
C PRO A 474 36.45 -25.68 7.35
N VAL A 475 35.20 -25.21 7.29
CA VAL A 475 34.42 -24.82 8.46
C VAL A 475 33.72 -26.07 9.00
N THR A 476 34.37 -26.72 9.96
CA THR A 476 33.73 -27.69 10.86
C THR A 476 33.10 -26.90 12.00
N ILE A 477 31.78 -26.67 11.96
CA ILE A 477 31.03 -26.15 13.11
C ILE A 477 30.48 -27.35 13.89
N LEU A 478 30.98 -27.46 15.12
CA LEU A 478 30.44 -28.30 16.19
C LEU A 478 29.00 -27.89 16.50
N LEU A 479 28.08 -28.83 16.28
CA LEU A 479 26.76 -28.89 16.90
C LEU A 479 26.90 -29.66 18.21
N SER A 480 26.99 -28.93 19.32
CA SER A 480 26.78 -29.49 20.66
C SER A 480 26.35 -28.37 21.59
N GLU A 481 25.35 -28.65 22.43
CA GLU A 481 24.77 -27.82 23.49
C GLU A 481 23.59 -26.93 23.08
N LEU A 482 22.44 -27.58 22.88
CA LEU A 482 21.15 -27.03 23.30
C LEU A 482 20.51 -28.08 24.21
N GLY A 483 20.34 -27.69 25.47
CA GLY A 483 19.94 -28.54 26.58
C GLY A 483 18.51 -29.05 26.46
N ASP A 484 18.34 -30.25 27.03
CA ASP A 484 17.07 -30.90 27.31
C ASP A 484 16.14 -29.96 28.10
N VAL A 485 15.04 -29.57 27.47
CA VAL A 485 13.86 -29.07 28.16
C VAL A 485 12.83 -30.20 28.15
N ASN A 486 12.67 -30.83 29.32
CA ASN A 486 11.63 -31.81 29.56
C ASN A 486 10.25 -31.18 29.32
N HIS A 487 9.56 -31.65 28.28
CA HIS A 487 8.13 -31.38 28.13
C HIS A 487 7.34 -32.33 29.02
N GLU A 488 6.85 -31.76 30.12
CA GLU A 488 5.85 -32.37 31.00
C GLU A 488 4.52 -32.48 30.23
N LYS A 489 4.02 -33.72 30.12
CA LYS A 489 2.78 -34.09 29.42
C LYS A 489 1.57 -33.64 30.28
N PRO A 490 0.68 -32.76 29.80
CA PRO A 490 -0.56 -32.48 30.52
C PRO A 490 -1.52 -33.67 30.42
N ALA A 491 -2.17 -33.96 31.55
CA ALA A 491 -3.06 -35.08 31.79
C ALA A 491 -4.25 -35.11 30.82
N GLU A 492 -4.53 -36.31 30.31
CA GLU A 492 -5.79 -36.65 29.65
C GLU A 492 -6.93 -36.58 30.68
N ILE A 493 -7.93 -35.76 30.40
CA ILE A 493 -9.22 -35.78 31.11
C ILE A 493 -10.12 -36.76 30.36
N GLU A 494 -10.31 -37.93 30.97
CA GLU A 494 -11.29 -38.93 30.59
C GLU A 494 -12.70 -38.36 30.91
N LEU A 495 -13.49 -38.10 29.88
CA LEU A 495 -14.90 -37.72 30.01
C LEU A 495 -15.73 -38.96 29.73
N ASP A 496 -16.22 -39.57 30.82
CA ASP A 496 -17.20 -40.64 30.80
C ASP A 496 -18.52 -40.14 30.18
N GLY A 497 -18.86 -40.67 29.00
CA GLY A 497 -20.16 -40.50 28.37
C GLY A 497 -21.11 -41.60 28.82
N GLU A 498 -22.01 -41.28 29.75
CA GLU A 498 -23.13 -42.14 30.11
C GLU A 498 -24.24 -42.16 29.04
N ASN A 499 -24.68 -43.39 28.80
CA ASN A 499 -25.83 -43.86 28.04
C ASN A 499 -27.12 -43.01 28.10
N GLU A 500 -27.72 -42.76 26.93
CA GLU A 500 -29.18 -42.75 26.79
C GLU A 500 -29.62 -43.74 25.71
N LYS A 501 -30.40 -44.73 26.15
CA LYS A 501 -31.10 -45.74 25.35
C LYS A 501 -32.23 -45.08 24.57
N GLY A 502 -32.19 -45.17 23.25
CA GLY A 502 -33.35 -44.99 22.37
C GLY A 502 -34.04 -46.32 22.11
N GLU A 503 -35.27 -46.44 22.59
CA GLU A 503 -36.19 -47.57 22.51
C GLU A 503 -36.88 -47.58 21.14
N GLU A 504 -36.55 -48.53 20.26
CA GLU A 504 -37.21 -48.71 18.96
C GLU A 504 -38.37 -49.70 19.11
N THR A 505 -39.59 -49.18 19.01
CA THR A 505 -40.82 -49.96 19.07
C THR A 505 -41.21 -50.41 17.65
N VAL A 506 -41.20 -51.72 17.46
CA VAL A 506 -41.76 -52.42 16.29
C VAL A 506 -43.29 -52.30 16.32
N ARG A 507 -43.91 -51.87 15.21
CA ARG A 507 -45.29 -52.22 14.87
C ARG A 507 -45.42 -52.54 13.37
N GLU A 508 -45.95 -53.74 13.16
CA GLU A 508 -46.65 -54.39 12.04
C GLU A 508 -46.75 -53.70 10.69
#